data_AF-A0A957FS36-F1
#
_entry.id   AF-A0A957FS36-F1
#
_cell.length_a   1.000
_cell.length_b   1.000
_cell.length_c   1.000
_cell.angle_alpha   90.00
_cell.angle_beta   90.00
_cell.angle_gamma   90.00
#
_symmetry.space_group_name_H-M   'P 1'
#
loop_
_entity.id
_entity.type
_entity.pdbx_description
1 polymer ?
#
loop_
_entity_poly.entity_id
_entity_poly.type
_entity_poly.pdbx_seq_one_letter_code
_entity_poly.pdbx_strand_id
1 'polypeptide(L)'
;EQNYRSTQIILDVAKAVIQKNPNRVHKELFTERVGGEKLVIEEAYSDLDEAQKVISSIHRLMLAGYNPGDFAVMYRTNAQSRVLEEAFVRDGMPYKLVGATNFYGRREIKDVLAYLRVVHNPADEIGLNRIVNVPKRGIGGKTWESLRDWGLSMGWQPGFLRR
;
A
#
# COMPACT_ATOMS: atom_id res chain seq x y z
N GLU A 1 2.67 -22.99 28.70
CA GLU A 1 3.28 -23.24 27.38
C GLU A 1 4.31 -22.14 27.09
N GLN A 2 5.47 -22.47 26.52
CA GLN A 2 6.55 -21.50 26.29
C GLN A 2 6.40 -20.79 24.95
N ASN A 3 6.56 -19.46 24.93
CA ASN A 3 6.58 -18.63 23.73
C ASN A 3 8.02 -18.24 23.36
N TYR A 4 8.38 -18.47 22.10
CA TYR A 4 9.72 -18.21 21.58
C TYR A 4 9.81 -16.94 20.70
N ARG A 5 8.70 -16.20 20.50
CA ARG A 5 8.62 -15.06 19.58
C ARG A 5 8.64 -13.71 20.28
N SER A 6 7.98 -13.58 21.42
CA SER A 6 7.74 -12.28 22.05
C SER A 6 8.44 -12.18 23.41
N THR A 7 8.74 -10.96 23.84
CA THR A 7 9.21 -10.68 25.20
C THR A 7 8.07 -10.76 26.20
N GLN A 8 8.39 -10.86 27.50
CA GLN A 8 7.37 -10.98 28.53
C GLN A 8 6.42 -9.78 28.57
N ILE A 9 6.92 -8.55 28.32
CA ILE A 9 6.10 -7.33 28.26
C ILE A 9 4.98 -7.44 27.21
N ILE A 10 5.30 -7.94 26.01
CA ILE A 10 4.30 -8.11 24.94
C ILE A 10 3.30 -9.22 25.31
N LEU A 11 3.77 -10.31 25.92
CA LEU A 11 2.92 -11.42 26.34
C LEU A 11 1.93 -10.99 27.43
N ASP A 12 2.38 -10.17 28.39
CA ASP A 12 1.56 -9.68 29.48
C ASP A 12 0.42 -8.80 28.96
N VAL A 13 0.70 -7.89 28.03
CA VAL A 13 -0.34 -7.05 27.42
C VAL A 13 -1.29 -7.88 26.56
N ALA A 14 -0.78 -8.81 25.74
CA ALA A 14 -1.63 -9.70 24.97
C ALA A 14 -2.56 -10.51 25.88
N LYS A 15 -2.04 -11.01 27.01
CA LYS A 15 -2.79 -11.75 28.03
C LYS A 15 -3.89 -10.89 28.67
N ALA A 16 -3.56 -9.65 29.07
CA ALA A 16 -4.51 -8.73 29.67
C ALA A 16 -5.67 -8.37 28.72
N VAL A 17 -5.40 -8.24 27.42
CA VAL A 17 -6.45 -7.98 26.41
C VAL A 17 -7.36 -9.20 26.24
N ILE A 18 -6.79 -10.39 26.07
CA ILE A 18 -7.57 -11.60 25.75
C ILE A 18 -8.32 -12.18 26.96
N GLN A 19 -7.88 -11.89 28.20
CA GLN A 19 -8.58 -12.32 29.43
C GLN A 19 -9.99 -11.76 29.56
N LYS A 20 -10.32 -10.68 28.85
CA LYS A 20 -11.67 -10.11 28.82
C LYS A 20 -12.69 -10.96 28.05
N ASN A 21 -12.24 -11.99 27.32
CA ASN A 21 -13.14 -12.85 26.55
C ASN A 21 -13.76 -13.95 27.42
N PRO A 22 -15.11 -14.01 27.54
CA PRO A 22 -15.78 -14.90 28.49
C PRO A 22 -15.65 -16.40 28.15
N ASN A 23 -15.54 -16.76 26.87
CA ASN A 23 -15.45 -18.15 26.42
C ASN A 23 -14.01 -18.66 26.28
N ARG A 24 -13.05 -18.04 26.99
CA ARG A 24 -11.63 -18.37 26.83
C ARG A 24 -11.22 -19.54 27.71
N VAL A 25 -10.60 -20.53 27.08
CA VAL A 25 -9.80 -21.55 27.79
C VAL A 25 -8.58 -20.87 28.40
N HIS A 26 -8.44 -20.99 29.72
CA HIS A 26 -7.31 -20.43 30.44
C HIS A 26 -6.01 -21.08 29.97
N LYS A 27 -5.07 -20.25 29.49
CA LYS A 27 -3.73 -20.68 29.08
C LYS A 27 -2.70 -19.68 29.57
N GLU A 28 -1.67 -20.20 30.22
CA GLU A 28 -0.52 -19.45 30.72
C GLU A 28 0.65 -19.59 29.73
N LEU A 29 1.10 -18.44 29.23
CA LEU A 29 2.23 -18.30 28.31
C LEU A 29 3.35 -17.58 29.04
N PHE A 30 4.55 -18.14 28.97
CA PHE A 30 5.77 -17.52 29.50
C PHE A 30 6.86 -17.53 28.43
N THR A 31 7.88 -16.69 28.57
CA THR A 31 9.05 -16.69 27.70
C THR A 31 10.35 -16.65 28.51
N GLU A 32 11.41 -17.21 27.94
CA GLU A 32 12.77 -17.10 28.47
C GLU A 32 13.52 -15.90 27.88
N ARG A 33 12.91 -15.17 26.93
CA ARG A 33 13.49 -13.96 26.36
C ARG A 33 13.59 -12.87 27.42
N VAL A 34 14.80 -12.39 27.66
CA VAL A 34 15.10 -11.33 28.63
C VAL A 34 15.03 -9.97 27.94
N GLY A 35 14.50 -8.97 28.66
CA GLY A 35 14.40 -7.59 28.19
C GLY A 35 13.11 -7.30 27.42
N GLY A 36 13.17 -6.26 26.59
CA GLY A 36 12.03 -5.72 25.86
C GLY A 36 11.74 -4.28 26.24
N GLU A 37 11.36 -3.48 25.24
CA GLU A 37 10.95 -2.10 25.45
C GLU A 37 9.51 -2.02 25.96
N LYS A 38 9.19 -0.91 26.63
CA LYS A 38 7.81 -0.62 27.02
C LYS A 38 6.96 -0.36 25.78
N LEU A 39 5.71 -0.80 25.83
CA LEU A 39 4.74 -0.46 24.82
C LEU A 39 4.46 1.04 24.88
N VAL A 40 4.49 1.68 23.71
CA VAL A 40 4.18 3.09 23.54
C VAL A 40 2.79 3.20 22.94
N ILE A 41 1.96 4.04 23.55
CA ILE A 41 0.66 4.44 23.00
C ILE A 41 0.79 5.93 22.71
N GLU A 42 0.53 6.30 21.46
CA GLU A 42 0.60 7.67 21.01
C GLU A 42 -0.70 8.05 20.33
N GLU A 43 -1.30 9.16 20.78
CA GLU A 43 -2.49 9.72 20.14
C GLU A 43 -2.09 10.64 19.00
N ALA A 44 -2.83 10.56 17.89
CA ALA A 44 -2.65 11.42 16.73
C ALA A 44 -3.91 12.28 16.52
N TYR A 45 -3.72 13.49 16.02
CA TYR A 45 -4.82 14.45 15.80
C TYR A 45 -5.60 14.17 14.50
N SER A 46 -5.01 13.43 13.57
CA SER A 46 -5.62 13.02 12.30
C SER A 46 -4.96 11.73 11.79
N ASP A 47 -5.56 11.13 10.77
CA ASP A 47 -4.98 10.00 10.02
C ASP A 47 -3.64 10.36 9.34
N LEU A 48 -3.53 11.58 8.81
CA LEU A 48 -2.28 12.11 8.26
C LEU A 48 -1.21 12.27 9.34
N ASP A 49 -1.56 12.80 10.50
CA ASP A 49 -0.66 12.94 11.65
C ASP A 49 -0.20 11.57 12.18
N GLU A 50 -1.12 10.60 12.26
CA GLU A 50 -0.80 9.21 12.63
C GLU A 50 0.23 8.62 11.66
N ALA A 51 0.01 8.75 10.35
CA ALA A 51 0.93 8.25 9.34
C ALA A 51 2.32 8.89 9.43
N GLN A 52 2.39 10.20 9.68
CA GLN A 52 3.67 10.91 9.87
C GLN A 52 4.41 10.46 11.15
N LYS A 53 3.69 10.22 12.24
CA LYS A 53 4.25 9.68 13.48
C LYS A 53 4.81 8.27 13.31
N VAL A 54 4.14 7.43 12.52
CA VAL A 54 4.63 6.09 12.15
C VAL A 54 5.95 6.20 11.38
N ILE A 55 6.01 7.02 10.32
CA ILE A 55 7.23 7.24 9.54
C ILE A 55 8.37 7.78 10.43
N SER A 56 8.07 8.79 11.26
CA SER A 56 9.04 9.39 12.18
C SER A 56 9.60 8.36 13.17
N SER A 57 8.75 7.46 13.67
CA SER A 57 9.15 6.38 14.56
C SER A 57 10.05 5.36 13.86
N ILE A 58 9.72 5.00 12.61
CA ILE A 58 10.54 4.11 11.79
C ILE A 58 11.91 4.74 11.55
N HIS A 59 11.97 6.01 11.13
CA HIS A 59 13.24 6.73 10.95
C HIS A 59 14.09 6.75 12.22
N ARG A 60 13.48 7.07 13.37
CA ARG A 60 14.20 7.05 14.65
C ARG A 60 14.81 5.67 14.95
N LEU A 61 14.09 4.60 14.66
CA LEU A 61 14.58 3.23 14.88
C LEU A 61 15.60 2.80 13.82
N MET A 62 15.47 3.26 12.58
CA MET A 62 16.50 3.04 11.55
C MET A 62 17.83 3.69 11.93
N LEU A 63 17.81 4.89 12.54
CA LEU A 63 19.01 5.52 13.10
C LEU A 63 19.62 4.72 14.25
N ALA A 64 18.82 3.92 14.96
CA ALA A 64 19.28 2.99 16.00
C ALA A 64 19.79 1.64 15.44
N GLY A 65 19.79 1.45 14.11
CA GLY A 65 20.36 0.29 13.43
C GLY A 65 19.35 -0.76 12.95
N TYR A 66 18.05 -0.49 13.03
CA TYR A 66 17.02 -1.38 12.47
C TYR A 66 16.89 -1.20 10.94
N ASN A 67 16.49 -2.27 10.25
CA ASN A 67 16.27 -2.26 8.82
C ASN A 67 14.79 -2.03 8.49
N PRO A 68 14.45 -1.48 7.30
CA PRO A 68 13.07 -1.30 6.88
C PRO A 68 12.22 -2.59 6.94
N GLY A 69 12.83 -3.75 6.73
CA GLY A 69 12.16 -5.05 6.79
C GLY A 69 11.81 -5.54 8.20
N ASP A 70 12.32 -4.88 9.25
CA ASP A 70 12.06 -5.24 10.65
C ASP A 70 10.73 -4.64 11.16
N PHE A 71 10.09 -3.78 10.37
CA PHE A 71 8.87 -3.08 10.73
C PHE A 71 7.64 -3.67 10.02
N ALA A 72 6.53 -3.73 10.75
CA ALA A 72 5.22 -4.07 10.21
C ALA A 72 4.16 -3.11 10.78
N VAL A 73 3.36 -2.51 9.90
CA VAL A 73 2.24 -1.65 10.28
C VAL A 73 0.95 -2.44 10.06
N MET A 74 0.18 -2.63 11.13
CA MET A 74 -1.09 -3.37 11.10
C MET A 74 -2.26 -2.41 11.27
N TYR A 75 -3.32 -2.61 10.49
CA TYR A 75 -4.53 -1.80 10.51
C TYR A 75 -5.77 -2.71 10.41
N ARG A 76 -6.94 -2.17 10.74
CA ARG A 76 -8.18 -2.95 10.85
C ARG A 76 -8.89 -3.13 9.50
N THR A 77 -8.87 -2.10 8.64
CA THR A 77 -9.58 -2.10 7.35
C THR A 77 -8.67 -1.64 6.21
N ASN A 78 -8.89 -2.16 5.01
CA ASN A 78 -8.08 -1.82 3.82
C ASN A 78 -8.17 -0.35 3.40
N ALA A 79 -9.18 0.40 3.86
CA ALA A 79 -9.27 1.84 3.59
C ALA A 79 -8.17 2.63 4.31
N GLN A 80 -7.71 2.15 5.47
CA GLN A 80 -6.65 2.80 6.26
C GLN A 80 -5.28 2.69 5.60
N SER A 81 -5.06 1.73 4.69
CA SER A 81 -3.77 1.58 4.01
C SER A 81 -3.42 2.82 3.18
N ARG A 82 -4.41 3.51 2.62
CA ARG A 82 -4.18 4.60 1.67
C ARG A 82 -3.33 5.73 2.26
N VAL A 83 -3.70 6.24 3.43
CA VAL A 83 -3.02 7.38 4.07
C VAL A 83 -1.59 7.01 4.46
N LEU A 84 -1.38 5.78 4.93
CA LEU A 84 -0.06 5.23 5.19
C LEU A 84 0.75 5.14 3.89
N GLU A 85 0.24 4.47 2.86
CA GLU A 85 0.91 4.32 1.56
C GLU A 85 1.33 5.68 0.97
N GLU A 86 0.45 6.69 1.02
CA GLU A 86 0.76 8.06 0.57
C GLU A 86 1.90 8.69 1.39
N ALA A 87 1.93 8.49 2.71
CA ALA A 87 3.02 8.96 3.57
C ALA A 87 4.35 8.25 3.27
N PHE A 88 4.35 6.92 3.12
CA PHE A 88 5.54 6.14 2.75
C PHE A 88 6.10 6.58 1.39
N VAL A 89 5.23 6.77 0.38
CA VAL A 89 5.64 7.24 -0.96
C VAL A 89 6.21 8.66 -0.89
N ARG A 90 5.56 9.56 -0.16
CA ARG A 90 6.01 10.96 -0.04
C ARG A 90 7.38 11.08 0.61
N ASP A 91 7.66 10.24 1.58
CA ASP A 91 8.93 10.20 2.31
C ASP A 91 10.01 9.37 1.59
N GLY A 92 9.65 8.66 0.52
CA GLY A 92 10.57 7.78 -0.21
C GLY A 92 10.91 6.49 0.53
N MET A 93 10.13 6.12 1.55
CA MET A 93 10.36 4.94 2.36
C MET A 93 9.83 3.67 1.64
N PRO A 94 10.66 2.62 1.48
CA PRO A 94 10.23 1.39 0.82
C PRO A 94 9.17 0.69 1.66
N TYR A 95 8.08 0.25 1.03
CA TYR A 95 7.01 -0.49 1.70
C TYR A 95 6.51 -1.65 0.84
N LYS A 96 5.90 -2.65 1.52
CA LYS A 96 5.22 -3.76 0.86
C LYS A 96 3.86 -3.98 1.49
N LEU A 97 2.80 -3.88 0.68
CA LEU A 97 1.45 -4.18 1.10
C LEU A 97 1.22 -5.70 1.12
N VAL A 98 0.65 -6.23 2.20
CA VAL A 98 0.35 -7.66 2.38
C VAL A 98 -1.17 -7.85 2.51
N GLY A 99 -1.75 -8.79 1.76
CA GLY A 99 -3.18 -9.14 1.87
C GLY A 99 -4.16 -8.17 1.21
N ALA A 100 -3.67 -7.15 0.50
CA ALA A 100 -4.48 -6.22 -0.29
C ALA A 100 -3.78 -5.87 -1.60
N THR A 101 -4.57 -5.50 -2.62
CA THR A 101 -4.03 -4.87 -3.83
C THR A 101 -3.61 -3.44 -3.48
N ASN A 102 -2.39 -3.07 -3.86
CA ASN A 102 -1.88 -1.69 -3.74
C ASN A 102 -2.96 -0.72 -4.23
N PHE A 103 -3.18 0.39 -3.52
CA PHE A 103 -4.17 1.38 -3.91
C PHE A 103 -4.00 1.83 -5.38
N TYR A 104 -2.77 2.13 -5.80
CA TYR A 104 -2.41 2.43 -7.19
C TYR A 104 -2.40 1.20 -8.10
N GLY A 105 -2.46 0.00 -7.50
CA GLY A 105 -2.63 -1.26 -8.19
C GLY A 105 -4.06 -1.50 -8.69
N ARG A 106 -5.06 -0.84 -8.09
CA ARG A 106 -6.48 -1.06 -8.38
C ARG A 106 -6.83 -0.63 -9.81
N ARG A 107 -7.76 -1.36 -10.44
CA ARG A 107 -8.09 -1.19 -11.86
C ARG A 107 -8.63 0.21 -12.14
N GLU A 108 -9.56 0.67 -11.32
CA GLU A 108 -10.19 1.98 -11.42
C GLU A 108 -9.19 3.13 -11.29
N ILE A 109 -8.24 3.01 -10.36
CA ILE A 109 -7.20 4.03 -10.15
C ILE A 109 -6.25 4.07 -11.35
N LYS A 110 -5.81 2.91 -11.84
CA LYS A 110 -4.96 2.82 -13.04
C LYS A 110 -5.66 3.33 -14.30
N ASP A 111 -6.96 3.11 -14.45
CA ASP A 111 -7.73 3.58 -15.59
C ASP A 111 -7.79 5.11 -15.60
N VAL A 112 -8.09 5.74 -14.45
CA VAL A 112 -8.07 7.21 -14.30
C VAL A 112 -6.68 7.80 -14.53
N LEU A 113 -5.63 7.18 -13.98
CA LEU A 113 -4.25 7.64 -14.21
C LEU A 113 -3.85 7.54 -15.68
N ALA A 114 -4.26 6.50 -16.39
CA ALA A 114 -4.00 6.38 -17.82
C ALA A 114 -4.73 7.45 -18.63
N TYR A 115 -5.95 7.86 -18.25
CA TYR A 115 -6.60 9.04 -18.84
C TYR A 115 -5.75 10.30 -18.67
N LEU A 116 -5.34 10.59 -17.45
CA LEU A 116 -4.55 11.79 -17.15
C LEU A 116 -3.21 11.77 -17.91
N ARG A 117 -2.56 10.61 -18.00
CA ARG A 117 -1.33 10.45 -18.77
C ARG A 117 -1.51 10.71 -20.25
N VAL A 118 -2.58 10.20 -20.88
CA VAL A 118 -2.86 10.44 -22.31
C VAL A 118 -3.26 11.89 -22.58
N VAL A 119 -4.00 12.53 -21.66
CA VAL A 119 -4.32 13.96 -21.76
C VAL A 119 -3.07 14.82 -21.68
N HIS A 120 -2.13 14.47 -20.79
CA HIS A 120 -0.87 15.20 -20.62
C HIS A 120 0.14 14.91 -21.74
N ASN A 121 0.28 13.63 -22.10
CA ASN A 121 1.14 13.13 -23.16
C ASN A 121 0.33 12.22 -24.10
N PRO A 122 -0.19 12.75 -25.21
CA PRO A 122 -0.93 11.95 -26.18
C PRO A 122 -0.12 10.79 -26.76
N ALA A 123 1.22 10.88 -26.74
CA ALA A 123 2.13 9.80 -27.21
C ALA A 123 2.19 8.56 -26.31
N ASP A 124 1.48 8.54 -25.16
CA ASP A 124 1.46 7.40 -24.25
C ASP A 124 0.62 6.22 -24.78
N GLU A 125 1.23 5.38 -25.62
CA GLU A 125 0.58 4.19 -26.20
C GLU A 125 0.08 3.21 -25.13
N ILE A 126 0.82 3.04 -24.03
CA ILE A 126 0.47 2.11 -22.95
C ILE A 126 -0.80 2.60 -22.25
N GLY A 127 -0.85 3.91 -21.95
CA GLY A 127 -2.03 4.55 -21.38
C GLY A 127 -3.23 4.45 -22.32
N LEU A 128 -3.04 4.74 -23.61
CA LEU A 128 -4.09 4.73 -24.61
C LEU A 128 -4.68 3.33 -24.83
N ASN A 129 -3.83 2.31 -24.99
CA ASN A 129 -4.22 0.89 -25.09
C ASN A 129 -5.11 0.46 -23.91
N ARG A 130 -4.80 0.95 -22.70
CA ARG A 130 -5.54 0.62 -21.49
C ARG A 130 -6.94 1.21 -21.48
N ILE A 131 -7.09 2.47 -21.88
CA ILE A 131 -8.32 3.24 -21.68
C ILE A 131 -9.22 3.34 -22.92
N VAL A 132 -8.73 2.95 -24.11
CA VAL A 132 -9.43 3.16 -25.38
C VAL A 132 -10.87 2.65 -25.36
N ASN A 133 -11.13 1.52 -24.68
CA ASN A 133 -12.46 0.92 -24.56
C ASN A 133 -12.99 0.86 -23.11
N VAL A 134 -12.52 1.74 -22.22
CA VAL A 134 -12.97 1.85 -20.83
C VAL A 134 -13.37 3.29 -20.52
N PRO A 135 -14.66 3.65 -20.37
CA PRO A 135 -15.86 2.80 -20.48
C PRO A 135 -16.05 2.24 -21.90
N LYS A 136 -16.89 1.22 -22.05
CA LYS A 136 -17.10 0.54 -23.34
C LYS A 136 -17.56 1.54 -24.41
N ARG A 137 -16.80 1.64 -25.49
CA ARG A 137 -17.07 2.48 -26.67
C ARG A 137 -17.38 1.67 -27.92
N GLY A 138 -17.42 0.34 -27.81
CA GLY A 138 -17.60 -0.55 -28.97
C GLY A 138 -16.33 -0.75 -29.80
N ILE A 139 -15.16 -0.37 -29.27
CA ILE A 139 -13.87 -0.53 -29.96
C ILE A 139 -13.36 -1.95 -29.68
N GLY A 140 -13.46 -2.84 -30.67
CA GLY A 140 -12.94 -4.20 -30.59
C GLY A 140 -11.43 -4.28 -30.81
N GLY A 141 -10.82 -5.40 -30.42
CA GLY A 141 -9.37 -5.62 -30.57
C GLY A 141 -8.90 -5.48 -32.03
N LYS A 142 -9.63 -6.09 -32.99
CA LYS A 142 -9.32 -5.97 -34.42
C LYS A 142 -9.39 -4.52 -34.92
N THR A 143 -10.43 -3.79 -34.54
CA THR A 143 -10.59 -2.37 -34.92
C THR A 143 -9.43 -1.54 -34.39
N TRP A 144 -9.00 -1.81 -33.16
CA TRP A 144 -7.88 -1.12 -32.52
C TRP A 144 -6.54 -1.44 -33.19
N GLU A 145 -6.27 -2.71 -33.47
CA GLU A 145 -5.06 -3.14 -34.21
C GLU A 145 -5.00 -2.50 -35.60
N SER A 146 -6.10 -2.55 -36.37
CA SER A 146 -6.16 -1.92 -37.70
C SER A 146 -5.93 -0.41 -37.65
N LEU A 147 -6.47 0.27 -36.63
CA LEU A 147 -6.24 1.71 -36.44
C LEU A 147 -4.76 2.01 -36.13
N ARG A 148 -4.13 1.17 -35.29
CA ARG A 148 -2.73 1.31 -34.94
C ARG A 148 -1.82 1.11 -36.15
N ASP A 149 -2.06 0.06 -36.92
CA ASP A 149 -1.26 -0.26 -38.11
C ASP A 149 -1.40 0.83 -39.19
N TRP A 150 -2.62 1.36 -39.37
CA TRP A 150 -2.86 2.51 -40.24
C TRP A 150 -2.11 3.76 -39.78
N GLY A 151 -2.16 4.09 -38.48
CA GLY A 151 -1.39 5.21 -37.92
C GLY A 151 0.12 5.06 -38.15
N LEU A 152 0.67 3.87 -37.91
CA LEU A 152 2.09 3.59 -38.16
C LEU A 152 2.48 3.75 -39.63
N SER A 153 1.64 3.29 -40.57
CA SER A 153 1.87 3.48 -42.02
C SER A 153 1.91 4.95 -42.44
N MET A 154 1.23 5.82 -41.69
CA MET A 154 1.19 7.27 -41.90
C MET A 154 2.33 8.01 -41.18
N GLY A 155 3.20 7.28 -40.47
CA GLY A 155 4.26 7.84 -39.62
C GLY A 155 3.72 8.52 -38.36
N TRP A 156 2.47 8.27 -37.99
CA TRP A 156 1.87 8.84 -36.78
C TRP A 156 2.26 8.03 -35.57
N GLN A 157 2.64 8.74 -34.52
CA GLN A 157 2.75 8.12 -33.20
C GLN A 157 1.34 7.98 -32.59
N PRO A 158 1.12 6.97 -31.72
CA PRO A 158 -0.12 6.86 -30.96
C PRO A 158 -0.49 8.21 -30.32
N GLY A 159 -1.74 8.65 -30.46
CA GLY A 159 -2.22 9.95 -29.97
C GLY A 159 -1.63 11.20 -30.62
N PHE A 160 -1.04 11.10 -31.81
CA PHE A 160 -0.70 12.26 -32.62
C PHE A 160 -1.94 13.13 -32.90
N LEU A 161 -2.01 14.31 -32.26
CA LEU A 161 -3.01 15.32 -32.56
C LEU A 161 -2.46 16.22 -33.67
N ARG A 162 -3.04 16.14 -34.88
CA ARG A 162 -2.87 17.20 -35.88
C ARG A 162 -3.40 18.49 -35.28
N ARG A 163 -2.51 19.46 -35.02
CA ARG A 163 -2.91 20.86 -34.89
C ARG A 163 -3.22 21.42 -36.26
#